data_AF-A0A424Z4C3-F1
#
_entry.id   AF-A0A424Z4C3-F1
#
_cell.length_a   1.000
_cell.length_b   1.000
_cell.length_c   1.000
_cell.angle_alpha   90.00
_cell.angle_beta   90.00
_cell.angle_gamma   90.00
#
_symmetry.space_group_name_H-M   'P 1'
#
loop_
_entity.id
_entity.type
_entity.pdbx_description
1 polymer ?
#
loop_
_entity_poly.entity_id
_entity_poly.type
_entity_poly.pdbx_seq_one_letter_code
_entity_poly.pdbx_strand_id
1 'polypeptide(L)'
;MENKVEQVVNKMNSRNLFIAIMLIIITILAVLLIISIGGYLSYIQEPQPHHHETYIHIFPETHVYGTDNVTFMYTPNIGRTLIVTYTVTEIESDNVHNIIETVERQEHELDPLNPLKIEVEPREIGHKYQVEMTVEDMNNNIIHRSTMSARIPDEQDNFISNP
;
A
#
# COMPACT_ATOMS: atom_id res chain seq x y z
N MET A 1 -79.71 -25.35 -45.89
CA MET A 1 -79.07 -24.04 -45.63
C MET A 1 -77.91 -24.27 -44.68
N GLU A 2 -76.94 -25.03 -45.15
CA GLU A 2 -75.80 -25.51 -44.36
C GLU A 2 -74.52 -25.23 -45.16
N ASN A 3 -73.42 -25.04 -44.45
CA ASN A 3 -72.05 -25.11 -44.95
C ASN A 3 -71.53 -23.99 -45.85
N LYS A 4 -71.71 -22.72 -45.46
CA LYS A 4 -70.82 -21.65 -45.94
C LYS A 4 -70.05 -20.88 -44.87
N VAL A 5 -70.29 -21.15 -43.59
CA VAL A 5 -69.62 -20.42 -42.50
C VAL A 5 -68.35 -21.13 -42.01
N GLU A 6 -68.21 -22.46 -42.22
CA GLU A 6 -67.04 -23.22 -41.73
C GLU A 6 -65.79 -23.14 -42.63
N GLN A 7 -65.90 -22.64 -43.87
CA GLN A 7 -64.79 -22.70 -44.81
C GLN A 7 -63.83 -21.49 -44.81
N VAL A 8 -64.00 -20.53 -43.90
CA VAL A 8 -63.11 -19.35 -43.81
C VAL A 8 -62.01 -19.51 -42.75
N VAL A 9 -62.11 -20.50 -41.85
CA VAL A 9 -61.28 -20.48 -40.63
C VAL A 9 -59.96 -21.25 -40.74
N ASN A 10 -59.77 -22.21 -41.65
CA ASN A 10 -58.64 -23.14 -41.49
C ASN A 10 -57.71 -23.29 -42.71
N LYS A 11 -57.21 -22.15 -43.22
CA LYS A 11 -56.04 -22.16 -44.11
C LYS A 11 -55.14 -20.95 -43.85
N MET A 12 -54.73 -20.74 -42.59
CA MET A 12 -53.45 -20.09 -42.38
C MET A 12 -52.40 -20.99 -43.03
N ASN A 13 -51.87 -20.56 -44.18
CA ASN A 13 -50.80 -21.24 -44.90
C ASN A 13 -49.77 -21.73 -43.88
N SER A 14 -49.46 -23.02 -43.89
CA SER A 14 -48.48 -23.67 -42.99
C SER A 14 -47.19 -22.88 -42.84
N ARG A 15 -46.81 -22.12 -43.88
CA ARG A 15 -45.70 -21.16 -43.89
C ARG A 15 -45.83 -20.03 -42.86
N ASN A 16 -47.01 -19.44 -42.70
CA ASN A 16 -47.25 -18.36 -41.74
C ASN A 16 -47.32 -18.88 -40.31
N LEU A 17 -47.85 -20.10 -40.11
CA LEU A 17 -47.82 -20.78 -38.82
C LEU A 17 -46.38 -21.13 -38.42
N PHE A 18 -45.58 -21.63 -39.35
CA PHE A 18 -44.16 -21.92 -39.13
C PHE A 18 -43.36 -20.66 -38.79
N ILE A 19 -43.59 -19.56 -39.51
CA ILE A 19 -42.97 -18.26 -39.22
C ILE A 19 -43.38 -17.75 -37.83
N ALA A 20 -44.66 -17.84 -37.47
CA ALA A 20 -45.15 -17.43 -36.15
C ALA A 20 -44.50 -18.24 -35.01
N ILE A 21 -44.39 -19.56 -35.17
CA ILE A 21 -43.73 -20.45 -34.20
C ILE A 21 -42.24 -20.12 -34.08
N MET A 22 -41.54 -19.90 -35.19
CA MET A 22 -40.12 -19.50 -35.18
C MET A 22 -39.89 -18.18 -34.46
N LEU A 23 -40.75 -17.18 -34.68
CA LEU A 23 -40.66 -15.89 -33.99
C LEU A 23 -40.86 -16.04 -32.47
N ILE A 24 -41.79 -16.90 -32.03
CA ILE A 24 -42.01 -17.19 -30.61
C ILE A 24 -40.76 -17.83 -30.00
N ILE A 25 -40.16 -18.82 -30.68
CA ILE A 25 -38.95 -19.51 -30.20
C ILE A 25 -37.78 -18.53 -30.09
N ILE A 26 -37.56 -17.69 -31.10
CA ILE A 26 -36.49 -16.67 -31.08
C ILE A 26 -36.69 -15.69 -29.92
N THR A 27 -37.94 -15.28 -29.67
CA THR A 27 -38.27 -14.35 -28.58
C THR A 27 -37.97 -14.98 -27.22
N ILE A 28 -38.35 -16.26 -27.02
CA ILE A 28 -38.06 -17.00 -25.79
C ILE A 28 -36.54 -17.13 -25.58
N LEU A 29 -35.79 -17.48 -26.63
CA LEU A 29 -34.33 -17.59 -26.55
C LEU A 29 -33.66 -16.26 -26.20
N ALA A 30 -34.14 -15.15 -26.77
CA ALA A 30 -33.62 -13.81 -26.46
C ALA A 30 -33.88 -13.42 -24.99
N VAL A 31 -35.07 -13.74 -24.46
CA VAL A 31 -35.40 -13.49 -23.05
C VAL A 31 -34.50 -14.31 -22.12
N LEU A 32 -34.29 -15.60 -22.43
CA LEU A 32 -33.39 -16.46 -21.65
C LEU A 32 -31.94 -15.95 -21.67
N LEU A 33 -31.47 -15.45 -22.81
CA LEU A 33 -30.14 -14.85 -22.93
C LEU A 33 -30.01 -13.60 -22.04
N ILE A 34 -31.01 -12.72 -22.06
CA ILE A 34 -31.00 -11.49 -21.23
C ILE A 34 -31.00 -11.84 -19.74
N ILE A 35 -31.80 -12.82 -19.31
CA ILE A 35 -31.82 -13.28 -17.91
C ILE A 35 -30.47 -13.88 -17.52
N SER A 36 -29.85 -14.69 -18.39
CA SER A 36 -28.53 -15.28 -18.16
C SER A 36 -27.43 -14.20 -18.02
N ILE A 37 -27.40 -13.22 -18.93
CA ILE A 37 -26.45 -12.10 -18.88
C ILE A 37 -26.71 -11.23 -17.64
N GLY A 38 -27.97 -10.90 -17.33
CA GLY A 38 -28.33 -10.12 -16.14
C GLY A 38 -27.96 -10.83 -14.83
N GLY A 39 -28.14 -12.15 -14.78
CA GLY A 39 -27.70 -12.99 -13.67
C GLY A 39 -26.17 -13.04 -13.56
N TYR A 40 -25.46 -13.14 -14.68
CA TYR A 40 -23.99 -13.09 -14.71
C TYR A 40 -23.45 -11.73 -14.27
N LEU A 41 -24.04 -10.62 -14.73
CA LEU A 41 -23.70 -9.27 -14.28
C LEU A 41 -24.02 -9.05 -12.79
N SER A 42 -25.06 -9.68 -12.26
CA SER A 42 -25.38 -9.65 -10.82
C SER A 42 -24.42 -10.52 -10.00
N TYR A 43 -23.85 -11.57 -10.62
CA TYR A 43 -22.83 -12.43 -10.01
C TYR A 43 -21.44 -11.79 -10.04
N ILE A 44 -21.16 -10.93 -11.02
CA ILE A 44 -20.03 -10.00 -10.99
C ILE A 44 -20.41 -8.90 -9.99
N GLN A 45 -20.40 -9.27 -8.72
CA GLN A 45 -20.37 -8.33 -7.63
C GLN A 45 -19.21 -7.37 -7.93
N GLU A 46 -19.51 -6.08 -8.10
CA GLU A 46 -18.44 -5.07 -8.11
C GLU A 46 -17.54 -5.40 -6.92
N PRO A 47 -16.22 -5.60 -7.14
CA PRO A 47 -15.32 -5.86 -6.04
C PRO A 47 -15.56 -4.73 -5.05
N GLN A 48 -16.11 -5.09 -3.89
CA GLN A 48 -16.29 -4.16 -2.79
C GLN A 48 -14.95 -3.44 -2.64
N PRO A 49 -14.94 -2.09 -2.55
CA PRO A 49 -13.69 -1.38 -2.37
C PRO A 49 -13.08 -1.95 -1.10
N HIS A 50 -12.01 -2.75 -1.25
CA HIS A 50 -11.26 -3.27 -0.13
C HIS A 50 -10.94 -2.06 0.72
N HIS A 51 -11.41 -2.07 1.98
CA HIS A 51 -11.00 -1.06 2.96
C HIS A 51 -9.51 -0.85 2.77
N HIS A 52 -9.13 0.36 2.33
CA HIS A 52 -7.73 0.70 2.23
C HIS A 52 -7.19 0.59 3.65
N GLU A 53 -6.56 -0.54 3.97
CA GLU A 53 -5.52 -0.58 4.98
C GLU A 53 -4.60 0.56 4.59
N THR A 54 -4.67 1.64 5.35
CA THR A 54 -3.91 2.84 5.05
C THR A 54 -2.47 2.46 5.36
N TYR A 55 -1.74 2.04 4.34
CA TYR A 55 -0.36 1.60 4.47
C TYR A 55 0.47 2.74 5.03
N ILE A 56 1.16 2.48 6.14
CA ILE A 56 2.08 3.43 6.74
C ILE A 56 3.40 3.29 6.00
N HIS A 57 3.78 4.34 5.29
CA HIS A 57 5.12 4.49 4.72
C HIS A 57 5.95 5.33 5.68
N ILE A 58 7.13 4.84 6.02
CA ILE A 58 8.10 5.55 6.86
C ILE A 58 9.29 5.91 5.99
N PHE A 59 9.67 7.19 6.02
CA PHE A 59 10.79 7.75 5.27
C PHE A 59 11.95 8.00 6.25
N PRO A 60 12.97 7.12 6.27
CA PRO A 60 14.17 7.31 7.05
C PRO A 60 15.10 8.35 6.38
N GLU A 61 15.53 9.35 7.14
CA GLU A 61 16.41 10.43 6.68
C GLU A 61 17.54 10.69 7.68
N THR A 62 18.71 11.10 7.18
CA THR A 62 19.85 11.50 8.01
C THR A 62 20.26 12.94 7.71
N HIS A 63 20.42 13.73 8.76
CA HIS A 63 20.85 15.11 8.67
C HIS A 63 22.15 15.28 9.46
N VAL A 64 23.25 15.61 8.78
CA VAL A 64 24.53 15.96 9.42
C VAL A 64 24.63 17.49 9.45
N TYR A 65 24.75 18.07 10.64
CA TYR A 65 24.90 19.51 10.86
C TYR A 65 26.33 19.80 11.32
N GLY A 66 27.14 20.33 10.41
CA GLY A 66 28.52 20.69 10.70
C GLY A 66 29.36 19.51 11.18
N THR A 67 30.22 19.75 12.18
CA THR A 67 31.16 18.77 12.75
C THR A 67 30.63 18.03 13.97
N ASP A 68 29.43 18.38 14.47
CA ASP A 68 29.06 18.03 15.85
C ASP A 68 27.77 17.21 15.90
N ASN A 69 26.82 17.45 14.97
CA ASN A 69 25.44 16.96 15.02
C ASN A 69 25.04 16.11 13.77
N VAL A 70 24.21 15.08 13.97
CA VAL A 70 23.78 13.93 13.15
C VAL A 70 22.46 13.52 13.78
N THR A 71 21.39 13.87 13.09
CA THR A 71 20.04 13.56 13.51
C THR A 71 19.49 12.53 12.53
N PHE A 72 19.00 11.42 13.06
CA PHE A 72 18.24 10.43 12.31
C PHE A 72 16.76 10.76 12.45
N MET A 73 16.07 10.86 11.33
CA MET A 73 14.65 11.21 11.27
C MET A 73 13.83 10.07 10.68
N TYR A 74 12.69 9.80 11.28
CA TYR A 74 11.72 8.82 10.81
C TYR A 74 10.35 9.48 10.69
N THR A 75 9.94 9.73 9.45
CA THR A 75 8.71 10.47 9.14
C THR A 75 7.66 9.50 8.59
N PRO A 76 6.55 9.26 9.30
CA PRO A 76 5.43 8.51 8.72
C PRO A 76 4.64 9.39 7.75
N ASN A 77 3.99 8.77 6.76
CA ASN A 77 3.09 9.47 5.83
C ASN A 77 1.73 9.84 6.45
N ILE A 78 1.35 9.24 7.57
CA ILE A 78 0.10 9.49 8.29
C ILE A 78 0.35 9.55 9.81
N GLY A 79 -0.49 10.28 10.55
CA GLY A 79 -0.42 10.36 12.01
C GLY A 79 -0.92 9.09 12.69
N ARG A 80 -0.12 8.49 13.57
CA ARG A 80 -0.50 7.31 14.37
C ARG A 80 0.41 7.08 15.58
N THR A 81 -0.14 6.46 16.62
CA THR A 81 0.67 5.83 17.68
C THR A 81 1.32 4.56 17.15
N LEU A 82 2.64 4.48 17.29
CA LEU A 82 3.49 3.39 16.83
C LEU A 82 4.42 2.94 17.96
N ILE A 83 4.80 1.67 17.96
CA ILE A 83 5.79 1.12 18.88
C ILE A 83 7.13 1.11 18.14
N VAL A 84 8.13 1.79 18.69
CA VAL A 84 9.46 1.93 18.10
C VAL A 84 10.47 1.19 18.96
N THR A 85 11.32 0.41 18.32
CA THR A 85 12.54 -0.16 18.91
C THR A 85 13.72 0.28 18.07
N TYR A 86 14.76 0.84 18.68
CA TYR A 86 15.98 1.17 17.96
C TYR A 86 17.24 0.97 18.79
N THR A 87 18.33 0.74 18.08
CA THR A 87 19.68 0.69 18.64
C THR A 87 20.57 1.65 17.86
N VAL A 88 21.30 2.49 18.59
CA VAL A 88 22.31 3.37 18.05
C VAL A 88 23.69 2.77 18.33
N THR A 89 24.44 2.56 17.26
CA THR A 89 25.80 2.02 17.30
C THR A 89 26.75 3.07 16.76
N GLU A 90 27.74 3.45 17.57
CA GLU A 90 28.93 4.15 17.14
C GLU A 90 29.94 3.14 16.58
N ILE A 91 30.55 3.48 15.46
CA ILE A 91 31.56 2.69 14.78
C ILE A 91 32.80 3.59 14.67
N GLU A 92 33.81 3.28 15.47
CA GLU A 92 35.08 4.00 15.53
C GLU A 92 35.87 3.85 14.21
N SER A 93 36.90 4.68 14.03
CA SER A 93 37.73 4.67 12.81
C SER A 93 38.46 3.34 12.56
N ASP A 94 38.69 2.54 13.60
CA ASP A 94 39.30 1.21 13.52
C ASP A 94 38.27 0.07 13.40
N ASN A 95 36.98 0.40 13.22
CA ASN A 95 35.83 -0.50 13.19
C ASN A 95 35.51 -1.18 14.53
N VAL A 96 35.86 -0.57 15.67
CA VAL A 96 35.25 -0.94 16.95
C VAL A 96 33.78 -0.49 16.95
N HIS A 97 32.88 -1.39 17.36
CA HIS A 97 31.44 -1.13 17.44
C HIS A 97 31.00 -0.95 18.90
N ASN A 98 30.51 0.23 19.24
CA ASN A 98 30.00 0.58 20.55
C ASN A 98 28.50 0.86 20.47
N ILE A 99 27.70 0.12 21.23
CA ILE A 99 26.29 0.45 21.40
C ILE A 99 26.21 1.61 22.39
N ILE A 100 25.67 2.74 21.94
CA ILE A 100 25.60 3.96 22.73
C ILE A 100 24.17 4.26 23.23
N GLU A 101 23.15 3.73 22.54
CA GLU A 101 21.75 3.87 22.96
C GLU A 101 20.93 2.67 22.48
N THR A 102 20.00 2.21 23.33
CA THR A 102 18.98 1.24 22.96
C THR A 102 17.65 1.69 23.54
N VAL A 103 16.63 1.78 22.68
CA VAL A 103 15.24 1.98 23.06
C VAL A 103 14.47 0.72 22.69
N GLU A 104 13.84 0.11 23.69
CA GLU A 104 13.03 -1.08 23.52
C GLU A 104 11.55 -0.76 23.59
N ARG A 105 10.83 -1.04 22.50
CA ARG A 105 9.36 -1.03 22.43
C ARG A 105 8.71 0.19 23.09
N GLN A 106 9.13 1.39 22.70
CA GLN A 106 8.55 2.62 23.21
C GLN A 106 7.40 3.09 22.31
N GLU A 107 6.29 3.52 22.92
CA GLU A 107 5.19 4.14 22.17
C GLU A 107 5.54 5.58 21.80
N HIS A 108 5.32 5.92 20.53
CA HIS A 108 5.46 7.27 20.01
C HIS A 108 4.22 7.65 19.21
N GLU A 109 3.67 8.83 19.49
CA GLU A 109 2.71 9.48 18.59
C GLU A 109 3.50 10.19 17.49
N LEU A 110 3.49 9.62 16.29
CA LEU A 110 4.25 10.11 15.14
C LEU A 110 3.31 10.59 14.05
N ASP A 111 3.65 11.70 13.41
CA ASP A 111 2.93 12.22 12.25
C ASP A 111 3.89 12.92 11.27
N PRO A 112 3.45 13.27 10.05
CA PRO A 112 4.33 13.90 9.06
C PRO A 112 4.97 15.23 9.50
N LEU A 113 4.39 15.93 10.46
CA LEU A 113 4.86 17.20 11.02
C LEU A 113 5.69 16.99 12.31
N ASN A 114 5.43 15.90 13.03
CA ASN A 114 6.13 15.50 14.24
C ASN A 114 6.81 14.13 14.03
N PRO A 115 7.91 14.09 13.25
CA PRO A 115 8.67 12.87 13.03
C PRO A 115 9.45 12.48 14.29
N LEU A 116 9.82 11.21 14.38
CA LEU A 116 10.77 10.77 15.40
C LEU A 116 12.16 11.29 15.04
N LYS A 117 12.82 11.94 16.00
CA LYS A 117 14.19 12.44 15.88
C LYS A 117 15.06 11.70 16.89
N ILE A 118 16.16 11.11 16.41
CA ILE A 118 17.19 10.50 17.23
C ILE A 118 18.44 11.36 17.06
N GLU A 119 18.76 12.10 18.11
CA GLU A 119 19.93 12.95 18.21
C GLU A 119 21.00 12.21 18.99
N VAL A 120 22.16 12.02 18.36
CA VAL A 120 23.27 11.30 18.98
C VAL A 120 24.29 12.32 19.51
N GLU A 121 24.50 12.50 20.80
CA GLU A 121 25.51 13.48 21.30
C GLU A 121 26.26 12.93 22.52
N PRO A 122 27.55 13.28 22.72
CA PRO A 122 28.48 13.99 21.83
C PRO A 122 29.04 13.06 20.74
N ARG A 123 29.65 13.61 19.68
CA ARG A 123 30.18 12.81 18.57
C ARG A 123 31.64 13.08 18.25
N GLU A 124 32.31 12.04 17.80
CA GLU A 124 33.70 12.05 17.39
C GLU A 124 33.81 12.14 15.86
N ILE A 125 34.67 13.04 15.40
CA ILE A 125 34.96 13.21 13.98
C ILE A 125 35.54 11.91 13.41
N GLY A 126 35.11 11.54 12.20
CA GLY A 126 35.56 10.32 11.56
C GLY A 126 34.81 9.06 12.00
N HIS A 127 34.04 9.09 13.09
CA HIS A 127 33.19 7.98 13.50
C HIS A 127 31.92 7.89 12.66
N LYS A 128 31.46 6.66 12.45
CA LYS A 128 30.20 6.36 11.77
C LYS A 128 29.16 5.98 12.82
N TYR A 129 27.99 6.61 12.75
CA TYR A 129 26.85 6.29 13.60
C TYR A 129 25.82 5.52 12.77
N GLN A 130 25.28 4.45 13.33
CA GLN A 130 24.29 3.59 12.70
C GLN A 130 23.07 3.45 13.62
N VAL A 131 21.88 3.61 13.05
CA VAL A 131 20.61 3.37 13.74
C VAL A 131 19.93 2.19 13.09
N GLU A 132 19.71 1.12 13.84
CA GLU A 132 18.85 0.02 13.45
C GLU A 132 17.50 0.21 14.12
N MET A 133 16.42 0.22 13.33
CA MET A 133 15.08 0.49 13.84
C MET A 133 14.06 -0.53 13.34
N THR A 134 13.19 -0.95 14.25
CA THR A 134 11.95 -1.66 13.96
C THR A 134 10.78 -0.82 14.45
N VAL A 135 9.77 -0.67 13.60
CA VAL A 135 8.51 0.00 13.94
C VAL A 135 7.38 -1.00 13.82
N GLU A 136 6.56 -1.05 14.86
CA GLU A 136 5.39 -1.91 14.99
C GLU A 136 4.12 -1.06 15.14
N ASP A 137 2.99 -1.60 14.69
CA ASP A 137 1.68 -1.08 15.07
C ASP A 137 1.30 -1.52 16.51
N MET A 138 0.17 -1.01 17.02
CA MET A 138 -0.33 -1.36 18.35
C MET A 138 -0.80 -2.82 18.49
N ASN A 139 -0.82 -3.59 17.41
CA ASN A 139 -1.11 -5.03 17.40
C ASN A 139 0.17 -5.88 17.31
N ASN A 140 1.35 -5.26 17.46
CA ASN A 140 2.67 -5.87 17.35
C ASN A 140 3.00 -6.38 15.93
N ASN A 141 2.32 -5.88 14.90
CA ASN A 141 2.71 -6.15 13.53
C ASN A 141 3.86 -5.22 13.13
N ILE A 142 4.94 -5.80 12.62
CA ILE A 142 6.06 -5.01 12.12
C ILE A 142 5.66 -4.33 10.82
N ILE A 143 5.62 -3.00 10.84
CA ILE A 143 5.24 -2.17 9.69
C ILE A 143 6.48 -1.64 8.94
N HIS A 144 7.62 -1.51 9.62
CA HIS A 144 8.84 -1.02 9.02
C HIS A 144 10.08 -1.56 9.73
N ARG A 145 11.14 -1.81 8.96
CA ARG A 145 12.49 -2.06 9.45
C ARG A 145 13.46 -1.25 8.62
N SER A 146 14.46 -0.68 9.27
CA SER A 146 15.45 0.13 8.59
C SER A 146 16.79 0.07 9.29
N THR A 147 17.81 0.39 8.51
CA THR A 147 19.14 0.72 9.01
C THR A 147 19.55 2.03 8.35
N MET A 148 19.86 3.03 9.16
CA MET A 148 20.45 4.28 8.69
C MET A 148 21.87 4.40 9.19
N SER A 149 22.71 5.10 8.44
CA SER A 149 24.03 5.45 8.94
C SER A 149 24.50 6.78 8.40
N ALA A 150 25.27 7.49 9.21
CA ALA A 150 25.92 8.74 8.84
C ALA A 150 27.31 8.81 9.46
N ARG A 151 28.21 9.52 8.81
CA ARG A 151 29.57 9.77 9.28
C ARG A 151 29.77 11.27 9.34
N ILE A 152 30.42 11.74 10.40
CA ILE A 152 30.89 13.13 10.46
C ILE A 152 32.19 13.19 9.65
N PRO A 153 32.25 13.94 8.54
CA PRO A 153 33.45 14.06 7.74
C PRO A 153 34.58 14.69 8.54
N ASP A 154 35.80 14.21 8.34
CA ASP A 154 37.00 14.87 8.86
C ASP A 154 37.31 16.12 8.01
N GLU A 155 37.96 17.13 8.57
CA GLU A 155 38.37 18.34 7.84
C GLU A 155 39.22 18.00 6.59
N GLN A 156 39.92 16.85 6.59
CA GLN A 156 40.68 16.35 5.45
C GLN A 156 39.81 15.87 4.26
N ASP A 157 38.58 15.43 4.49
CA ASP A 157 37.68 14.96 3.43
C ASP A 157 37.14 16.13 2.57
N ASN A 158 37.19 17.37 3.08
CA ASN A 158 36.78 18.58 2.37
C ASN A 158 37.81 19.09 1.34
N PHE A 159 39.03 18.53 1.29
CA PHE A 159 40.08 18.97 0.37
C PHE A 159 40.18 18.14 -0.92
N ILE A 160 39.32 17.11 -1.10
CA ILE A 160 39.25 16.35 -2.35
C ILE A 160 38.02 16.79 -3.16
N SER A 161 37.94 18.09 -3.49
CA SER A 161 37.18 18.53 -4.66
C SER A 161 37.81 19.78 -5.29
N ASN A 162 38.36 19.55 -6.50
CA ASN A 162 38.97 20.47 -7.48
C ASN A 162 40.41 20.94 -7.21
N PRO A 163 41.27 20.95 -8.26
CA PRO A 163 41.03 21.63 -9.55
C PRO A 163 40.26 20.83 -10.62
#